data_AF-A0A9X4R2P0-F1
#
_entry.id   AF-A0A9X4R2P0-F1
#
_cell.length_a   1.000
_cell.length_b   1.000
_cell.length_c   1.000
_cell.angle_alpha   90.00
_cell.angle_beta   90.00
_cell.angle_gamma   90.00
#
_symmetry.space_group_name_H-M   'P 1'
#
loop_
_entity.id
_entity.type
_entity.pdbx_description
1 polymer ?
#
loop_
_entity_poly.entity_id
_entity_poly.type
_entity_poly.pdbx_seq_one_letter_code
_entity_poly.pdbx_strand_id
1 'polypeptide(L)'
;MIPTCKVNELSLQDAKGYMRVEFNYDDPYIEVYLNSAKSYIQTLLKLNYSDFGDDIPQELTVACLALTEHWYKNKGIEKDSQTTRKIIHNFEGIIDAHRDFFGVDNL
;
A
#
# COMPACT_ATOMS: atom_id res chain seq x y z
N MET A 1 -3.63 -16.39 -7.34
CA MET A 1 -4.01 -17.14 -6.12
C MET A 1 -3.97 -16.14 -4.97
N ILE A 2 -4.94 -16.15 -4.04
CA ILE A 2 -4.87 -15.26 -2.88
C ILE A 2 -3.97 -15.93 -1.83
N PRO A 3 -2.88 -15.29 -1.40
CA PRO A 3 -2.00 -15.81 -0.36
C PRO A 3 -2.74 -16.01 0.96
N THR A 4 -2.41 -17.07 1.70
CA THR A 4 -2.96 -17.34 3.05
C THR A 4 -2.02 -16.86 4.16
N CYS A 5 -0.88 -16.25 3.82
CA CYS A 5 0.08 -15.71 4.77
C CYS A 5 -0.38 -14.38 5.37
N LYS A 6 0.28 -13.97 6.46
CA LYS A 6 0.01 -12.69 7.11
C LYS A 6 0.60 -11.53 6.30
N VAL A 7 0.04 -10.33 6.44
CA VAL A 7 0.44 -9.14 5.67
C VAL A 7 1.93 -8.80 5.81
N ASN A 8 2.53 -9.02 6.98
CA ASN A 8 3.96 -8.82 7.21
C ASN A 8 4.83 -9.83 6.45
N GLU A 9 4.31 -11.03 6.18
CA GLU A 9 5.00 -12.13 5.48
C GLU A 9 4.85 -12.08 3.96
N LEU A 10 3.97 -11.22 3.42
CA LEU A 10 3.73 -11.12 1.98
C LEU A 10 5.03 -10.92 1.20
N SER A 11 5.28 -11.81 0.24
CA SER A 11 6.42 -11.71 -0.67
C SER A 11 6.07 -10.97 -1.96
N LEU A 12 7.10 -10.59 -2.72
CA LEU A 12 6.93 -10.10 -4.08
C LEU A 12 6.14 -11.10 -4.95
N GLN A 13 6.37 -12.40 -4.79
CA GLN A 13 5.67 -13.42 -5.59
C GLN A 13 4.19 -13.52 -5.23
N ASP A 14 3.84 -13.32 -3.97
CA ASP A 14 2.45 -13.26 -3.53
C ASP A 14 1.71 -12.09 -4.20
N ALA A 15 2.34 -10.92 -4.22
CA ALA A 15 1.79 -9.73 -4.88
C ALA A 15 1.65 -9.95 -6.40
N LYS A 16 2.67 -10.50 -7.06
CA LYS A 16 2.61 -10.84 -8.50
C LYS A 16 1.54 -11.88 -8.81
N GLY A 17 1.42 -12.91 -7.98
CA GLY A 17 0.41 -13.96 -8.10
C GLY A 17 -1.02 -13.48 -7.88
N TYR A 18 -1.21 -12.42 -7.09
CA TYR A 18 -2.48 -11.72 -6.94
C TYR A 18 -2.80 -10.89 -8.19
N MET A 19 -1.86 -10.07 -8.67
CA MET A 19 -2.02 -9.18 -9.82
C MET A 19 -1.97 -9.89 -11.18
N ARG A 20 -1.61 -11.18 -11.21
CA ARG A 20 -1.37 -11.99 -12.42
C ARG A 20 -0.25 -11.41 -13.31
N VAL A 21 0.83 -10.94 -12.67
CA VAL A 21 2.03 -10.45 -13.36
C VAL A 21 3.04 -11.59 -13.48
N GLU A 22 3.33 -12.01 -14.71
CA GLU A 22 4.24 -13.15 -14.97
C GLU A 22 5.67 -12.73 -15.34
N PHE A 23 5.88 -11.47 -15.74
CA PHE A 23 7.18 -10.94 -16.12
C PHE A 23 7.92 -10.34 -14.91
N ASN A 24 9.25 -10.22 -15.02
CA ASN A 24 10.12 -9.79 -13.92
C ASN A 24 10.66 -8.35 -14.06
N TYR A 25 10.38 -7.68 -15.18
CA TYR A 25 10.91 -6.34 -15.45
C TYR A 25 10.49 -5.31 -14.39
N ASP A 26 9.27 -5.47 -13.86
CA ASP A 26 8.68 -4.54 -12.89
C ASP A 26 8.88 -4.95 -11.42
N ASP A 27 9.64 -6.02 -11.17
CA ASP A 27 9.86 -6.55 -9.82
C ASP A 27 10.31 -5.48 -8.81
N PRO A 28 11.29 -4.62 -9.12
CA PRO A 28 11.71 -3.56 -8.20
C PRO A 28 10.58 -2.56 -7.88
N TYR A 29 9.72 -2.24 -8.86
CA TYR A 29 8.61 -1.32 -8.66
C TYR A 29 7.51 -1.95 -7.81
N ILE A 30 7.16 -3.20 -8.10
CA ILE A 30 6.15 -3.94 -7.34
C ILE A 30 6.61 -4.11 -5.89
N GLU A 31 7.90 -4.38 -5.67
CA GLU A 31 8.47 -4.50 -4.33
C GLU A 31 8.38 -3.17 -3.55
N VAL A 32 8.66 -2.04 -4.20
CA VAL A 32 8.46 -0.71 -3.58
C VAL A 32 7.00 -0.50 -3.20
N TYR A 33 6.04 -0.75 -4.09
CA TYR A 33 4.62 -0.56 -3.78
C TYR A 33 4.14 -1.49 -2.66
N LEU A 34 4.59 -2.75 -2.65
CA LEU A 34 4.26 -3.71 -1.61
C LEU A 34 4.77 -3.24 -0.24
N ASN A 35 6.03 -2.81 -0.17
CA ASN A 35 6.63 -2.31 1.07
C ASN A 35 5.97 -1.01 1.54
N SER A 36 5.65 -0.10 0.61
CA SER A 36 4.88 1.10 0.91
C SER A 36 3.48 0.76 1.43
N ALA A 37 2.80 -0.25 0.89
CA ALA A 37 1.44 -0.61 1.28
C ALA A 37 1.43 -1.22 2.68
N LYS A 38 2.42 -2.08 2.98
CA LYS A 38 2.66 -2.60 4.33
C LYS A 38 2.86 -1.48 5.35
N SER A 39 3.71 -0.51 5.02
CA SER A 39 3.96 0.65 5.88
C SER A 39 2.70 1.50 6.07
N TYR A 40 2.01 1.80 4.98
CA TYR A 40 0.83 2.67 4.97
C TYR A 40 -0.31 2.14 5.85
N ILE A 41 -0.56 0.83 5.82
CA ILE A 41 -1.55 0.20 6.70
C ILE A 41 -1.19 0.39 8.17
N GLN A 42 0.07 0.21 8.55
CA GLN A 42 0.52 0.45 9.94
C GLN A 42 0.33 1.91 10.35
N THR A 43 0.61 2.85 9.44
CA THR A 43 0.37 4.28 9.67
C THR A 43 -1.11 4.58 9.90
N LEU A 44 -2.01 4.04 9.06
CA LEU A 44 -3.45 4.24 9.22
C LEU A 44 -4.00 3.63 10.51
N LEU A 45 -3.50 2.46 10.91
CA LEU A 45 -3.90 1.79 12.14
C LEU A 45 -3.25 2.40 13.39
N LYS A 46 -2.21 3.23 13.22
CA LYS A 46 -1.33 3.72 14.29
C LYS A 46 -0.78 2.58 15.16
N LEU A 47 -0.50 1.43 14.53
CA LEU A 47 -0.05 0.20 15.17
C LEU A 47 0.94 -0.51 14.26
N ASN A 48 2.04 -1.02 14.84
CA ASN A 48 2.98 -1.87 14.10
C ASN A 48 2.44 -3.30 14.05
N TYR A 49 2.83 -4.06 13.03
CA TYR A 49 2.43 -5.48 12.94
C TYR A 49 2.92 -6.31 14.12
N SER A 50 4.04 -5.96 14.75
CA SER A 50 4.52 -6.60 15.98
C SER A 50 3.56 -6.45 17.16
N ASP A 51 2.74 -5.40 17.17
CA ASP A 51 1.83 -5.09 18.28
C ASP A 51 0.59 -6.01 18.28
N PHE A 52 0.36 -6.74 17.18
CA PHE A 52 -0.70 -7.74 17.05
C PHE A 52 -0.32 -9.12 17.60
N GLY A 53 0.96 -9.38 17.90
CA GLY A 53 1.44 -10.73 18.18
C GLY A 53 1.19 -11.67 16.98
N ASP A 54 0.63 -12.85 17.23
CA ASP A 54 0.35 -13.86 16.20
C ASP A 54 -0.99 -13.65 15.46
N ASP A 55 -1.83 -12.74 15.95
CA ASP A 55 -3.23 -12.58 15.52
C ASP A 55 -3.43 -11.43 14.51
N ILE A 56 -2.49 -11.23 13.58
CA ILE A 56 -2.68 -10.23 12.53
C ILE A 56 -3.89 -10.63 11.65
N PRO A 57 -4.93 -9.78 11.53
CA PRO A 57 -6.13 -10.12 10.75
C PRO A 57 -5.81 -10.35 9.27
N GLN A 58 -6.42 -11.36 8.66
CA GLN A 58 -6.16 -11.74 7.27
C GLN A 58 -6.71 -10.70 6.28
N GLU A 59 -7.68 -9.91 6.70
CA GLU A 59 -8.24 -8.78 5.96
C GLU A 59 -7.16 -7.75 5.61
N LEU A 60 -6.15 -7.57 6.48
CA LEU A 60 -5.02 -6.68 6.21
C LEU A 60 -4.15 -7.19 5.06
N THR A 61 -4.04 -8.52 4.87
CA THR A 61 -3.35 -9.11 3.73
C THR A 61 -4.04 -8.73 2.43
N VAL A 62 -5.36 -8.85 2.36
CA VAL A 62 -6.15 -8.49 1.16
C VAL A 62 -6.08 -6.99 0.90
N ALA A 63 -6.16 -6.16 1.95
CA ALA A 63 -6.03 -4.71 1.83
C ALA A 63 -4.65 -4.30 1.27
N CYS A 64 -3.57 -4.91 1.75
CA CYS A 64 -2.22 -4.64 1.29
C CYS A 64 -2.03 -5.01 -0.19
N LEU A 65 -2.55 -6.16 -0.61
CA LEU A 65 -2.52 -6.60 -2.01
C LEU A 65 -3.31 -5.67 -2.92
N ALA A 66 -4.51 -5.26 -2.50
CA ALA A 66 -5.35 -4.33 -3.25
C ALA A 66 -4.70 -2.95 -3.39
N LEU A 67 -4.07 -2.43 -2.34
CA LEU A 67 -3.31 -1.17 -2.37
C LEU A 67 -2.11 -1.27 -3.31
N THR A 68 -1.37 -2.38 -3.24
CA THR A 68 -0.22 -2.64 -4.10
C THR A 68 -0.63 -2.66 -5.57
N GLU A 69 -1.72 -3.38 -5.90
CA GLU A 69 -2.27 -3.43 -7.25
C GLU A 69 -2.76 -2.06 -7.72
N HIS A 70 -3.44 -1.32 -6.85
CA HIS A 70 -3.93 0.01 -7.14
C HIS A 70 -2.79 0.96 -7.50
N TRP A 71 -1.72 1.03 -6.70
CA TRP A 71 -0.59 1.91 -6.99
C TRP A 71 0.24 1.44 -8.19
N TYR A 72 0.37 0.13 -8.38
CA TYR A 72 1.05 -0.41 -9.55
C TYR A 72 0.29 -0.10 -10.85
N LYS A 73 -1.05 -0.11 -10.85
CA LYS A 73 -1.84 0.24 -12.04
C LYS A 73 -1.94 1.75 -12.27
N ASN A 74 -2.01 2.54 -11.20
CA ASN A 74 -2.29 3.98 -11.26
C ASN A 74 -1.04 4.83 -11.04
N LYS A 75 0.02 4.56 -11.81
CA LYS A 75 1.30 5.31 -11.75
C LYS A 75 1.26 6.70 -12.41
N GLY A 76 0.16 7.02 -13.11
CA GLY A 76 0.00 8.25 -13.87
C GLY A 76 -0.64 9.38 -13.07
N ILE A 77 -0.23 10.62 -13.34
CA ILE A 77 -1.05 11.80 -13.02
C ILE A 77 -2.18 11.82 -14.05
N GLU A 78 -3.35 11.25 -13.73
CA GLU A 78 -4.55 11.49 -14.54
C GLU A 78 -4.84 12.99 -14.52
N LYS A 79 -4.76 13.62 -15.69
CA LYS A 79 -5.30 14.96 -15.90
C LYS A 79 -6.81 14.85 -15.92
N ASP A 80 -7.45 14.92 -14.76
CA ASP A 80 -8.88 15.21 -14.75
C ASP A 80 -9.10 16.68 -15.13
N SER A 81 -10.02 16.88 -16.05
CA SER A 81 -10.15 18.08 -16.90
C SER A 81 -10.80 19.30 -16.22
N GLN A 82 -10.85 19.35 -14.89
CA GLN A 82 -11.46 20.46 -14.17
C GLN A 82 -10.63 20.87 -12.93
N THR A 83 -9.74 21.84 -13.14
CA THR A 83 -9.44 22.94 -12.21
C THR A 83 -9.10 22.62 -10.74
N THR A 84 -8.46 21.50 -10.43
CA THR A 84 -7.58 21.41 -9.24
C THR A 84 -6.51 20.36 -9.54
N ARG A 85 -5.23 20.71 -9.40
CA ARG A 85 -4.13 19.72 -9.41
C ARG A 85 -4.24 18.86 -8.14
N LYS A 86 -5.24 17.99 -8.04
CA LYS A 86 -5.23 16.93 -7.05
C LYS A 86 -4.26 15.89 -7.55
N ILE A 87 -3.11 15.80 -6.88
CA ILE A 87 -2.26 14.63 -7.00
C ILE A 87 -3.18 13.50 -6.56
N ILE A 88 -3.66 12.72 -7.52
CA ILE A 88 -4.71 11.72 -7.33
C ILE A 88 -4.42 10.99 -6.04
N HIS A 89 -5.44 10.91 -5.19
CA HIS A 89 -5.59 10.40 -3.83
C HIS A 89 -4.62 9.29 -3.34
N ASN A 90 -3.88 8.65 -4.23
CA ASN A 90 -2.83 7.66 -4.04
C ASN A 90 -1.68 8.13 -3.13
N PHE A 91 -1.20 9.37 -3.28
CA PHE A 91 -0.05 9.88 -2.52
C PHE A 91 -0.43 10.86 -1.41
N GLU A 92 -1.49 11.65 -1.59
CA GLU A 92 -2.03 12.51 -0.53
C GLU A 92 -2.41 11.68 0.69
N GLY A 93 -3.09 10.54 0.50
CA GLY A 93 -3.42 9.63 1.61
C GLY A 93 -2.18 9.13 2.37
N ILE A 94 -1.08 8.80 1.67
CA ILE A 94 0.19 8.36 2.28
C ILE A 94 0.82 9.50 3.08
N ILE A 95 0.88 10.69 2.49
CA ILE A 95 1.49 11.88 3.10
C ILE A 95 0.66 12.35 4.31
N ASP A 96 -0.66 12.36 4.19
CA ASP A 96 -1.58 12.77 5.26
C ASP A 96 -1.52 11.78 6.43
N ALA A 97 -1.52 10.47 6.16
CA ALA A 97 -1.34 9.48 7.22
C ALA A 97 0.00 9.67 7.96
N HIS A 98 1.09 10.00 7.24
CA HIS A 98 2.37 10.33 7.88
C HIS A 98 2.31 11.66 8.65
N ARG A 99 1.59 12.68 8.14
CA ARG A 99 1.42 13.98 8.82
C ARG A 99 0.70 13.82 10.16
N ASP A 100 -0.34 12.98 10.20
CA ASP A 100 -1.09 12.65 11.42
C ASP A 100 -0.26 11.81 12.41
N PHE A 101 0.66 10.98 11.92
CA PHE A 101 1.55 10.17 12.76
C PHE A 101 2.61 11.01 13.47
N PHE A 102 3.14 12.06 12.82
CA PHE A 102 4.14 12.95 13.39
C PHE A 102 3.57 14.18 14.13
N GLY A 103 2.24 14.31 14.21
CA GLY A 103 1.61 15.37 14.99
C GLY A 103 1.95 16.77 14.49
N VAL A 104 1.74 17.05 13.20
CA VAL A 104 1.68 18.45 12.72
C VAL A 104 0.28 19.02 12.96
N ASP A 105 -0.21 18.89 14.20
CA ASP A 105 -1.25 19.76 14.73
C ASP A 105 -0.52 21.04 15.18
N ASN A 106 -0.28 21.96 14.24
CA ASN A 106 -0.10 23.40 14.43
C ASN A 106 0.53 24.01 13.17
N LEU A 107 -0.32 24.43 12.23
CA LEU A 107 -0.22 25.70 11.50
C LEU A 107 -1.57 26.03 10.87
#